data_AF-A0A3N2C691-F1
#
_entry.id   AF-A0A3N2C691-F1
#
_cell.length_a   1.000
_cell.length_b   1.000
_cell.length_c   1.000
_cell.angle_alpha   90.00
_cell.angle_beta   90.00
_cell.angle_gamma   90.00
#
_symmetry.space_group_name_H-M   'P 1'
#
loop_
_entity.id
_entity.type
_entity.pdbx_description
1 polymer ?
#
loop_
_entity_poly.entity_id
_entity_poly.type
_entity_poly.pdbx_seq_one_letter_code
_entity_poly.pdbx_strand_id
1 'polypeptide(L)'
;MTTPQTPNTSTNAATSVRIQELERENAALRQKLAIGHTDDLVELDDARVLQSVGIYRFHHPLETAAAYQLRLQAIEARIASLVRDDRAIEKSELFTFNNSLAQGKRMTSDLAKLMLRAYNSEADNALRTLRAGNVVTAKKRLESSRTAIAKLGALMEMRISDEFHRLREKEIELTADWLMKKQVEREEAKEERARIKEEQRVQKELDDERARLDKERAHLVNTLAALQNQGQTDEDLLRRLGAIDEAIADNDFRAANIRAGYIYVISNEGAFGPDVVKIGLTRRLTPTDRISELSGASVPFRFDTHTLFFSEDAVTLENELHKHFADRALNQANPRKEFFFASPAEVRDVLLQKVGNILEFSDSAEATEYRQSLGRWPQRGQSRNEIVALGS
;
A
#
# COMPACT_ATOMS: atom_id res chain seq x y z
N MET A 1 17.41 -32.57 -64.09
CA MET A 1 17.16 -33.68 -63.15
C MET A 1 18.03 -33.45 -61.93
N THR A 2 17.46 -32.85 -60.89
CA THR A 2 18.13 -32.45 -59.65
C THR A 2 17.63 -33.38 -58.55
N THR A 3 18.52 -34.19 -57.99
CA THR A 3 18.26 -35.11 -56.89
C THR A 3 18.03 -34.37 -55.57
N PRO A 4 17.12 -34.83 -54.70
CA PRO A 4 16.76 -34.16 -53.45
C PRO A 4 17.77 -34.47 -52.33
N GLN A 5 18.11 -33.44 -51.54
CA GLN A 5 18.86 -33.58 -50.29
C GLN A 5 17.95 -34.20 -49.20
N THR A 6 18.43 -35.27 -48.57
CA THR A 6 17.84 -35.87 -47.36
C THR A 6 18.21 -35.06 -46.11
N PRO A 7 17.26 -34.81 -45.16
CA PRO A 7 17.51 -33.92 -44.03
C PRO A 7 18.17 -34.63 -42.83
N ASN A 8 19.00 -33.85 -42.12
CA ASN A 8 19.68 -34.11 -40.84
C ASN A 8 18.85 -34.90 -39.81
N THR A 9 18.93 -36.23 -39.82
CA THR A 9 18.27 -37.08 -38.80
C THR A 9 19.14 -37.27 -37.55
N SER A 10 20.47 -37.15 -37.68
CA SER A 10 21.43 -37.37 -36.59
C SER A 10 21.49 -36.22 -35.59
N THR A 11 21.32 -34.98 -36.05
CA THR A 11 21.37 -33.79 -35.19
C THR A 11 20.16 -33.73 -34.26
N ASN A 12 18.96 -34.07 -34.75
CA ASN A 12 17.73 -34.08 -33.95
C ASN A 12 17.75 -35.16 -32.85
N ALA A 13 18.34 -36.32 -33.12
CA ALA A 13 18.49 -37.37 -32.13
C ALA A 13 19.44 -36.98 -30.99
N ALA A 14 20.59 -36.36 -31.33
CA ALA A 14 21.54 -35.88 -30.33
C ALA A 14 20.96 -34.72 -29.49
N THR A 15 20.21 -33.81 -30.11
CA THR A 15 19.52 -32.72 -29.39
C THR A 15 18.42 -33.24 -28.48
N SER A 16 17.66 -34.25 -28.91
CA SER A 16 16.61 -34.89 -28.10
C SER A 16 17.17 -35.58 -26.85
N VAL A 17 18.30 -36.29 -26.99
CA VAL A 17 19.00 -36.92 -25.86
C VAL A 17 19.50 -35.86 -24.87
N ARG A 18 20.05 -34.74 -25.37
CA ARG A 18 20.53 -33.66 -24.51
C ARG A 18 19.41 -32.95 -23.75
N ILE A 19 18.25 -32.76 -24.38
CA ILE A 19 17.06 -32.19 -23.72
C ILE A 19 16.59 -33.12 -22.59
N GLN A 20 16.52 -34.43 -22.85
CA GLN A 20 16.13 -35.40 -21.81
C GLN A 20 17.11 -35.48 -20.64
N GLU A 21 18.41 -35.34 -20.88
CA GLU A 21 19.40 -35.21 -19.80
C GLU A 21 19.17 -33.95 -18.98
N LEU A 22 18.98 -32.81 -19.64
CA LEU A 22 18.75 -31.53 -18.97
C LEU A 22 17.43 -31.54 -18.18
N GLU A 23 16.37 -32.16 -18.70
CA GLU A 23 15.10 -32.32 -17.99
C GLU A 23 15.23 -33.21 -16.75
N ARG A 24 15.98 -34.31 -16.83
CA ARG A 24 16.28 -35.17 -15.68
C ARG A 24 17.13 -34.45 -14.64
N GLU A 25 18.13 -33.69 -15.08
CA GLU A 25 18.95 -32.88 -14.18
C GLU A 25 18.13 -31.78 -13.51
N ASN A 26 17.24 -31.11 -14.25
CA ASN A 26 16.31 -30.12 -13.69
C ASN A 26 15.35 -30.75 -12.67
N ALA A 27 14.80 -31.93 -12.98
CA ALA A 27 13.92 -32.67 -12.08
C ALA A 27 14.66 -33.08 -10.80
N ALA A 28 15.89 -33.58 -10.91
CA ALA A 28 16.73 -33.94 -9.77
C ALA A 28 17.13 -32.73 -8.93
N LEU A 29 17.43 -31.58 -9.55
CA LEU A 29 17.70 -30.32 -8.86
C LEU A 29 16.46 -29.78 -8.15
N ARG A 30 15.28 -29.83 -8.78
CA ARG A 30 14.00 -29.46 -8.16
C ARG A 30 13.65 -30.37 -6.98
N GLN A 31 13.90 -31.67 -7.12
CA GLN A 31 13.71 -32.63 -6.03
C GLN A 31 14.70 -32.38 -4.88
N LYS A 32 15.97 -32.06 -5.17
CA LYS A 32 16.96 -31.66 -4.15
C LYS A 32 16.59 -30.34 -3.46
N LEU A 33 16.02 -29.38 -4.18
CA LEU A 33 15.46 -28.13 -3.62
C LEU A 33 14.23 -28.39 -2.75
N ALA A 34 13.37 -29.34 -3.12
CA ALA A 34 12.21 -29.73 -2.33
C ALA A 34 12.58 -30.55 -1.08
N ILE A 35 13.64 -31.38 -1.15
CA ILE A 35 14.14 -32.20 -0.03
C ILE A 35 15.08 -31.39 0.89
N GLY A 36 15.69 -30.33 0.36
CA GLY A 36 16.49 -29.36 1.12
C GLY A 36 15.63 -28.47 2.01
N HIS A 37 15.02 -29.06 3.05
CA HIS A 37 14.49 -28.42 4.27
C HIS A 37 14.02 -26.97 4.08
N THR A 38 12.99 -26.78 3.25
CA THR A 38 12.34 -25.46 3.11
C THR A 38 11.67 -25.01 4.41
N ASP A 39 11.40 -25.92 5.34
CA ASP A 39 10.82 -25.60 6.66
C ASP A 39 11.83 -24.95 7.63
N ASP A 40 13.13 -25.26 7.52
CA ASP A 40 14.19 -24.69 8.37
C ASP A 40 14.82 -23.40 7.80
N LEU A 41 14.53 -23.08 6.53
CA LEU A 41 15.00 -21.85 5.93
C LEU A 41 14.04 -20.71 6.29
N VAL A 42 14.51 -19.83 7.17
CA VAL A 42 13.83 -18.56 7.44
C VAL A 42 13.89 -17.71 6.17
N GLU A 43 12.76 -17.53 5.49
CA GLU A 43 12.64 -16.62 4.36
C GLU A 43 12.97 -15.19 4.81
N LEU A 44 14.15 -14.69 4.40
CA LEU A 44 14.65 -13.36 4.77
C LEU A 44 14.10 -12.24 3.86
N ASP A 45 13.35 -12.62 2.82
CA ASP A 45 12.73 -11.68 1.89
C ASP A 45 11.35 -11.26 2.43
N ASP A 46 11.35 -10.19 3.22
CA ASP A 46 10.15 -9.58 3.82
C ASP A 46 9.03 -9.34 2.79
N ALA A 47 9.37 -9.04 1.53
CA ALA A 47 8.38 -8.77 0.49
C ALA A 47 7.61 -10.03 0.09
N ARG A 48 8.29 -11.19 0.02
CA ARG A 48 7.66 -12.49 -0.29
C ARG A 48 6.81 -13.00 0.87
N VAL A 49 7.24 -12.74 2.11
CA VAL A 49 6.44 -13.04 3.30
C VAL A 49 5.15 -12.21 3.30
N LEU A 50 5.24 -10.90 3.02
CA LEU A 50 4.06 -10.04 2.96
C LEU A 50 3.09 -10.46 1.83
N GLN A 51 3.60 -10.87 0.67
CA GLN A 51 2.79 -11.39 -0.43
C GLN A 51 2.08 -12.70 -0.08
N SER A 52 2.71 -13.60 0.67
CA SER A 52 2.11 -14.89 1.04
C SER A 52 1.10 -14.78 2.18
N VAL A 53 1.30 -13.85 3.12
CA VAL A 53 0.39 -13.59 4.25
C VAL A 53 -0.78 -12.68 3.83
N GLY A 54 -0.59 -11.83 2.82
CA GLY A 54 -1.61 -10.91 2.31
C GLY A 54 -1.77 -9.66 3.21
N ILE A 55 -3.01 -9.20 3.37
CA ILE A 55 -3.32 -8.04 4.21
C ILE A 55 -3.02 -8.38 5.68
N TYR A 56 -2.19 -7.55 6.34
CA TYR A 56 -1.86 -7.72 7.75
C TYR A 56 -3.12 -7.75 8.62
N ARG A 57 -3.28 -8.82 9.41
CA ARG A 57 -4.36 -8.93 10.39
C ARG A 57 -3.79 -8.64 11.78
N PHE A 58 -4.38 -7.65 12.46
CA PHE A 58 -4.03 -7.36 13.85
C PHE A 58 -4.30 -8.59 14.73
N HIS A 59 -3.34 -8.93 15.59
CA HIS A 59 -3.49 -10.06 16.51
C HIS A 59 -4.18 -9.62 17.80
N HIS A 60 -4.08 -8.34 18.15
CA HIS A 60 -4.64 -7.77 19.36
C HIS A 60 -5.78 -6.77 19.06
N PRO A 61 -6.92 -6.82 19.79
CA PRO A 61 -8.05 -5.91 19.60
C PRO A 61 -7.83 -4.49 20.18
N LEU A 62 -6.60 -4.08 20.49
CA LEU A 62 -6.39 -2.77 21.12
C LEU A 62 -6.59 -1.64 20.10
N GLU A 63 -7.34 -0.62 20.53
CA GLU A 63 -7.80 0.44 19.63
C GLU A 63 -6.84 1.61 19.51
N THR A 64 -5.93 1.81 20.47
CA THR A 64 -5.03 2.98 20.52
C THR A 64 -3.58 2.58 20.74
N ALA A 65 -2.65 3.31 20.13
CA ALA A 65 -1.22 3.13 20.34
C ALA A 65 -0.81 3.20 21.83
N ALA A 66 -1.50 4.01 22.64
CA ALA A 66 -1.24 4.12 24.07
C ALA A 66 -1.60 2.83 24.85
N ALA A 67 -2.69 2.16 24.47
CA ALA A 67 -3.10 0.92 25.12
C ALA A 67 -2.11 -0.23 24.84
N TYR A 68 -1.52 -0.26 23.64
CA TYR A 68 -0.41 -1.17 23.33
C TYR A 68 0.81 -0.92 24.22
N GLN A 69 1.18 0.33 24.46
CA GLN A 69 2.33 0.67 25.32
C GLN A 69 2.14 0.18 26.76
N LEU A 70 0.95 0.39 27.34
CA LEU A 70 0.65 -0.12 28.69
C LEU A 70 0.76 -1.65 28.76
N ARG A 71 0.32 -2.34 27.70
CA ARG A 71 0.38 -3.80 27.65
C ARG A 71 1.82 -4.31 27.45
N LEU A 72 2.64 -3.61 26.66
CA LEU A 72 4.08 -3.89 26.52
C LEU A 72 4.78 -3.75 27.87
N GLN A 73 4.55 -2.67 28.61
CA GLN A 73 5.11 -2.47 29.96
C GLN A 73 4.75 -3.62 30.92
N ALA A 74 3.52 -4.13 30.85
CA ALA A 74 3.10 -5.27 31.66
C ALA A 74 3.83 -6.57 31.27
N ILE A 75 4.15 -6.77 29.99
CA ILE A 75 4.93 -7.91 29.51
C ILE A 75 6.39 -7.76 29.96
N GLU A 76 7.00 -6.59 29.76
CA GLU A 76 8.36 -6.28 30.21
C GLU A 76 8.53 -6.51 31.72
N ALA A 77 7.55 -6.08 32.54
CA ALA A 77 7.57 -6.32 33.98
C ALA A 77 7.55 -7.83 34.34
N ARG A 78 6.76 -8.64 33.60
CA ARG A 78 6.71 -10.09 33.81
C ARG A 78 8.01 -10.78 33.37
N ILE A 79 8.57 -10.37 32.24
CA ILE A 79 9.89 -10.83 31.76
C ILE A 79 10.94 -10.54 32.83
N ALA A 80 10.97 -9.30 33.36
CA ALA A 80 11.91 -8.91 34.41
C ALA A 80 11.74 -9.73 35.70
N SER A 81 10.50 -10.08 36.09
CA SER A 81 10.25 -10.98 37.23
C SER A 81 10.84 -12.37 36.99
N LEU A 82 10.58 -12.99 35.84
CA LEU A 82 11.09 -14.34 35.55
C LEU A 82 12.63 -14.41 35.53
N VAL A 83 13.29 -13.35 35.07
CA VAL A 83 14.75 -13.26 35.13
C VAL A 83 15.25 -13.08 36.56
N ARG A 84 14.58 -12.23 37.36
CA ARG A 84 14.91 -12.00 38.77
C ARG A 84 14.74 -13.28 39.60
N ASP A 85 13.72 -14.05 39.31
CA ASP A 85 13.35 -15.28 40.03
C ASP A 85 14.13 -16.51 39.54
N ASP A 86 15.09 -16.36 38.60
CA ASP A 86 15.87 -17.44 37.97
C ASP A 86 15.01 -18.53 37.29
N ARG A 87 13.83 -18.15 36.77
CA ARG A 87 12.84 -19.03 36.11
C ARG A 87 12.85 -18.92 34.58
N ALA A 88 13.69 -18.06 34.01
CA ALA A 88 13.81 -17.88 32.56
C ALA A 88 14.52 -19.05 31.86
N ILE A 89 15.38 -19.78 32.58
CA ILE A 89 16.09 -20.97 32.10
C ILE A 89 15.82 -22.12 33.05
N GLU A 90 15.35 -23.22 32.48
CA GLU A 90 15.27 -24.50 33.16
C GLU A 90 16.63 -25.20 33.04
N LYS A 91 17.14 -25.74 34.15
CA LYS A 91 18.45 -26.41 34.26
C LYS A 91 18.39 -27.53 35.29
N SER A 92 19.16 -28.59 35.10
CA SER A 92 19.26 -29.66 36.09
C SER A 92 20.15 -29.24 37.28
N GLU A 93 19.71 -29.55 38.50
CA GLU A 93 20.50 -29.32 39.72
C GLU A 93 21.48 -30.45 40.06
N LEU A 94 21.42 -31.56 39.31
CA LEU A 94 22.14 -32.80 39.62
C LEU A 94 23.54 -32.87 38.99
N PHE A 95 23.93 -31.85 38.22
CA PHE A 95 25.22 -31.81 37.55
C PHE A 95 26.36 -31.57 38.56
N THR A 96 27.36 -32.46 38.56
CA THR A 96 28.57 -32.34 39.37
C THR A 96 29.78 -32.01 38.50
N PHE A 97 30.63 -31.09 38.95
CA PHE A 97 31.90 -30.76 38.30
C PHE A 97 33.05 -31.03 39.27
N ASN A 98 34.10 -31.74 38.84
CA ASN A 98 35.20 -32.18 39.70
C ASN A 98 34.73 -32.87 40.99
N ASN A 99 33.74 -33.78 40.89
CA ASN A 99 33.10 -34.44 42.04
C ASN A 99 32.47 -33.48 43.08
N SER A 100 32.21 -32.23 42.71
CA SER A 100 31.58 -31.22 43.56
C SER A 100 30.28 -30.73 42.95
N LEU A 101 29.17 -30.94 43.68
CA LEU A 101 27.86 -30.42 43.33
C LEU A 101 27.83 -28.88 43.40
N ALA A 102 28.54 -28.29 44.37
CA ALA A 102 28.61 -26.83 44.52
C ALA A 102 29.33 -26.16 43.33
N GLN A 103 30.43 -26.76 42.85
CA GLN A 103 31.12 -26.28 41.66
C GLN A 103 30.27 -26.46 40.40
N GLY A 104 29.57 -27.60 40.27
CA GLY A 104 28.60 -27.85 39.20
C GLY A 104 27.50 -26.79 39.16
N LYS A 105 26.81 -26.55 40.29
CA LYS A 105 25.76 -25.51 40.41
C LYS A 105 26.25 -24.12 40.01
N ARG A 106 27.48 -23.73 40.41
CA ARG A 106 28.07 -22.45 40.03
C ARG A 106 28.30 -22.36 38.52
N MET A 107 28.90 -23.39 37.92
CA MET A 107 29.14 -23.45 36.47
C MET A 107 27.84 -23.40 35.67
N THR A 108 26.83 -24.18 36.06
CA THR A 108 25.51 -24.18 35.40
C THR A 108 24.83 -22.81 35.53
N SER A 109 24.94 -22.12 36.67
CA SER A 109 24.42 -20.77 36.86
C SER A 109 25.09 -19.74 35.95
N ASP A 110 26.42 -19.77 35.84
CA ASP A 110 27.16 -18.84 34.99
C ASP A 110 26.89 -19.10 33.50
N LEU A 111 26.79 -20.36 33.08
CA LEU A 111 26.40 -20.71 31.72
C LEU A 111 24.95 -20.32 31.41
N ALA A 112 24.03 -20.45 32.38
CA ALA A 112 22.64 -20.03 32.22
C ALA A 112 22.56 -18.52 31.95
N LYS A 113 23.29 -17.71 32.71
CA LYS A 113 23.35 -16.26 32.48
C LYS A 113 23.88 -15.92 31.08
N LEU A 114 24.88 -16.64 30.59
CA LEU A 114 25.44 -16.43 29.25
C LEU A 114 24.42 -16.80 28.15
N MET A 115 23.77 -17.95 28.27
CA MET A 115 22.73 -18.40 27.32
C MET A 115 21.53 -17.45 27.32
N LEU A 116 21.09 -17.00 28.49
CA LEU A 116 20.00 -16.02 28.61
C LEU A 116 20.36 -14.69 27.94
N ARG A 117 21.60 -14.23 28.10
CA ARG A 117 22.10 -13.02 27.43
C ARG A 117 22.11 -13.18 25.90
N ALA A 118 22.54 -14.32 25.40
CA ALA A 118 22.52 -14.62 23.97
C ALA A 118 21.09 -14.62 23.42
N TYR A 119 20.16 -15.31 24.11
CA TYR A 119 18.75 -15.33 23.74
C TYR A 119 18.12 -13.94 23.75
N ASN A 120 18.33 -13.16 24.81
CA ASN A 120 17.81 -11.79 24.91
C ASN A 120 18.37 -10.90 23.81
N SER A 121 19.65 -11.05 23.45
CA SER A 121 20.26 -10.29 22.35
C SER A 121 19.55 -10.57 21.02
N GLU A 122 19.15 -11.83 20.78
CA GLU A 122 18.37 -12.18 19.58
C GLU A 122 16.95 -11.62 19.65
N ALA A 123 16.28 -11.72 20.81
CA ALA A 123 14.94 -11.15 21.02
C ALA A 123 14.93 -9.63 20.79
N ASP A 124 15.89 -8.91 21.37
CA ASP A 124 16.03 -7.45 21.23
C ASP A 124 16.36 -7.07 19.77
N ASN A 125 17.16 -7.88 19.08
CA ASN A 125 17.44 -7.69 17.66
C ASN A 125 16.19 -7.92 16.80
N ALA A 126 15.39 -8.94 17.11
CA ALA A 126 14.12 -9.21 16.44
C ALA A 126 13.14 -8.04 16.63
N LEU A 127 13.05 -7.47 17.83
CA LEU A 127 12.23 -6.28 18.11
C LEU A 127 12.74 -5.03 17.36
N ARG A 128 14.06 -4.79 17.36
CA ARG A 128 14.66 -3.63 16.67
C ARG A 128 14.50 -3.67 15.16
N THR A 129 14.55 -4.87 14.58
CA THR A 129 14.41 -5.07 13.13
C THR A 129 12.97 -5.33 12.69
N LEU A 130 12.02 -5.34 13.64
CA LEU A 130 10.62 -5.62 13.38
C LEU A 130 10.01 -4.54 12.49
N ARG A 131 9.39 -4.99 11.41
CA ARG A 131 8.58 -4.16 10.51
C ARG A 131 7.13 -4.64 10.56
N ALA A 132 6.20 -3.72 10.31
CA ALA A 132 4.78 -4.04 10.17
C ALA A 132 4.61 -5.06 9.03
N GLY A 133 4.44 -6.34 9.38
CA GLY A 133 4.36 -7.46 8.43
C GLY A 133 5.33 -8.62 8.68
N ASN A 134 6.41 -8.45 9.45
CA ASN A 134 7.47 -9.47 9.57
C ASN A 134 7.43 -10.31 10.86
N VAL A 135 6.25 -10.47 11.48
CA VAL A 135 6.08 -11.14 12.78
C VAL A 135 6.50 -12.61 12.71
N VAL A 136 6.08 -13.32 11.66
CA VAL A 136 6.34 -14.75 11.49
C VAL A 136 7.84 -15.04 11.45
N THR A 137 8.59 -14.28 10.67
CA THR A 137 10.04 -14.41 10.56
C THR A 137 10.74 -14.09 11.88
N ALA A 138 10.31 -13.04 12.58
CA ALA A 138 10.84 -12.71 13.90
C ALA A 138 10.62 -13.83 14.92
N LYS A 139 9.43 -14.43 14.96
CA LYS A 139 9.13 -15.60 15.81
C LYS A 139 9.97 -16.81 15.43
N LYS A 140 10.09 -17.13 14.13
CA LYS A 140 10.94 -18.24 13.65
C LYS A 140 12.40 -18.07 14.08
N ARG A 141 12.99 -16.88 13.93
CA ARG A 141 14.37 -16.61 14.38
C ARG A 141 14.54 -16.82 15.89
N LEU A 142 13.57 -16.35 16.68
CA LEU A 142 13.59 -16.53 18.13
C LEU A 142 13.50 -18.02 18.52
N GLU A 143 12.68 -18.81 17.83
CA GLU A 143 12.56 -20.26 18.04
C GLU A 143 13.82 -21.02 17.60
N SER A 144 14.46 -20.62 16.50
CA SER A 144 15.77 -21.18 16.11
C SER A 144 16.84 -20.91 17.16
N SER A 145 16.87 -19.71 17.73
CA SER A 145 17.79 -19.35 18.83
C SER A 145 17.52 -20.20 20.09
N ARG A 146 16.24 -20.39 20.44
CA ARG A 146 15.82 -21.28 21.53
C ARG A 146 16.32 -22.71 21.33
N THR A 147 16.12 -23.25 20.13
CA THR A 147 16.52 -24.61 19.75
C THR A 147 18.05 -24.78 19.79
N ALA A 148 18.79 -23.79 19.29
CA ALA A 148 20.25 -23.79 19.34
C ALA A 148 20.77 -23.80 20.80
N ILE A 149 20.16 -23.01 21.68
CA ILE A 149 20.51 -22.98 23.11
C ILE A 149 20.23 -24.33 23.76
N ALA A 150 19.08 -24.95 23.51
CA ALA A 150 18.75 -26.27 24.04
C ALA A 150 19.75 -27.35 23.58
N LYS A 151 20.19 -27.28 22.31
CA LYS A 151 21.20 -28.20 21.76
C LYS A 151 22.58 -28.03 22.43
N LEU A 152 23.01 -26.79 22.66
CA LEU A 152 24.28 -26.49 23.36
C LEU A 152 24.20 -26.83 24.86
N GLY A 153 23.01 -26.73 25.46
CA GLY A 153 22.73 -26.99 26.87
C GLY A 153 22.36 -28.43 27.21
N ALA A 154 22.33 -29.34 26.23
CA ALA A 154 21.78 -30.69 26.38
C ALA A 154 22.43 -31.50 27.51
N LEU A 155 23.75 -31.39 27.69
CA LEU A 155 24.48 -32.11 28.75
C LEU A 155 24.04 -31.75 30.17
N MET A 156 23.50 -30.54 30.36
CA MET A 156 23.02 -30.03 31.64
C MET A 156 21.49 -29.88 31.67
N GLU A 157 20.81 -30.45 30.66
CA GLU A 157 19.36 -30.34 30.44
C GLU A 157 18.88 -28.88 30.44
N MET A 158 19.72 -27.96 29.94
CA MET A 158 19.44 -26.53 29.96
C MET A 158 18.60 -26.10 28.77
N ARG A 159 17.49 -25.40 29.03
CA ARG A 159 16.63 -24.84 27.99
C ARG A 159 15.96 -23.55 28.46
N ILE A 160 15.59 -22.70 27.51
CA ILE A 160 14.72 -21.55 27.80
C ILE A 160 13.34 -22.08 28.20
N SER A 161 12.78 -21.58 29.31
CA SER A 161 11.47 -22.00 29.79
C SER A 161 10.35 -21.64 28.82
N ASP A 162 9.33 -22.48 28.74
CA ASP A 162 8.17 -22.24 27.86
C ASP A 162 7.45 -20.93 28.20
N GLU A 163 7.35 -20.61 29.51
CA GLU A 163 6.71 -19.38 29.98
C GLU A 163 7.45 -18.14 29.48
N PHE A 164 8.79 -18.14 29.58
CA PHE A 164 9.62 -17.03 29.16
C PHE A 164 9.61 -16.85 27.64
N HIS A 165 9.72 -17.96 26.88
CA HIS A 165 9.67 -17.91 25.44
C HIS A 165 8.33 -17.35 24.93
N ARG A 166 7.20 -17.84 25.44
CA ARG A 166 5.86 -17.34 25.08
C ARG A 166 5.65 -15.87 25.40
N LEU A 167 6.28 -15.35 26.46
CA LEU A 167 6.21 -13.91 26.76
C LEU A 167 6.96 -13.08 25.72
N ARG A 168 8.13 -13.53 25.27
CA ARG A 168 8.89 -12.87 24.20
C ARG A 168 8.18 -12.96 22.84
N GLU A 169 7.53 -14.07 22.52
CA GLU A 169 6.68 -14.14 21.32
C GLU A 169 5.53 -13.13 21.37
N LYS A 170 4.85 -13.02 22.51
CA LYS A 170 3.78 -12.04 22.73
C LYS A 170 4.27 -10.59 22.64
N GLU A 171 5.48 -10.33 23.13
CA GLU A 171 6.12 -9.02 23.01
C GLU A 171 6.36 -8.64 21.54
N ILE A 172 6.85 -9.58 20.71
CA ILE A 172 7.04 -9.39 19.27
C ILE A 172 5.70 -9.13 18.57
N GLU A 173 4.68 -9.95 18.83
CA GLU A 173 3.34 -9.78 18.24
C GLU A 173 2.74 -8.42 18.59
N LEU A 174 2.78 -8.05 19.87
CA LEU A 174 2.21 -6.80 20.36
C LEU A 174 2.97 -5.57 19.83
N THR A 175 4.29 -5.67 19.71
CA THR A 175 5.11 -4.60 19.13
C THR A 175 4.80 -4.40 17.65
N ALA A 176 4.57 -5.48 16.89
CA ALA A 176 4.20 -5.39 15.48
C ALA A 176 2.82 -4.75 15.30
N ASP A 177 1.83 -5.15 16.09
CA ASP A 177 0.51 -4.54 16.07
C ASP A 177 0.56 -3.05 16.43
N TRP A 178 1.37 -2.67 17.42
CA TRP A 178 1.61 -1.26 17.78
C TRP A 178 2.25 -0.46 16.63
N LEU A 179 3.30 -0.99 16.00
CA LEU A 179 3.96 -0.34 14.87
C LEU A 179 3.00 -0.15 13.69
N MET A 180 2.21 -1.17 13.38
CA MET A 180 1.19 -1.10 12.33
C MET A 180 0.12 -0.07 12.67
N LYS A 181 -0.40 -0.07 13.90
CA LYS A 181 -1.42 0.89 14.34
C LYS A 181 -0.90 2.32 14.28
N LYS A 182 0.33 2.56 14.74
CA LYS A 182 1.00 3.86 14.65
C LYS A 182 1.19 4.33 13.21
N GLN A 183 1.50 3.41 12.29
CA GLN A 183 1.60 3.71 10.87
C GLN A 183 0.24 4.10 10.28
N VAL A 184 -0.81 3.35 10.60
CA VAL A 184 -2.19 3.68 10.21
C VAL A 184 -2.55 5.07 10.71
N GLU A 185 -2.49 5.33 12.02
CA GLU A 185 -2.81 6.63 12.62
C GLU A 185 -2.03 7.79 11.98
N ARG A 186 -0.76 7.57 11.61
CA ARG A 186 0.05 8.58 10.91
C ARG A 186 -0.46 8.87 9.49
N GLU A 187 -0.83 7.83 8.73
CA GLU A 187 -1.40 8.01 7.40
C GLU A 187 -2.78 8.66 7.48
N GLU A 188 -3.64 8.28 8.44
CA GLU A 188 -4.94 8.92 8.65
C GLU A 188 -4.79 10.41 8.98
N ALA A 189 -3.86 10.76 9.88
CA ALA A 189 -3.58 12.15 10.22
C ALA A 189 -3.03 12.95 9.02
N LYS A 190 -2.26 12.31 8.14
CA LYS A 190 -1.75 12.94 6.91
C LYS A 190 -2.87 13.18 5.91
N GLU A 191 -3.76 12.21 5.73
CA GLU A 191 -4.93 12.29 4.85
C GLU A 191 -5.91 13.37 5.34
N GLU A 192 -6.21 13.41 6.64
CA GLU A 192 -7.11 14.42 7.22
C GLU A 192 -6.53 15.83 7.07
N ARG A 193 -5.21 16.01 7.31
CA ARG A 193 -4.54 17.30 7.07
C ARG A 193 -4.61 17.72 5.60
N ALA A 194 -4.45 16.78 4.67
CA ALA A 194 -4.55 17.05 3.25
C ALA A 194 -5.98 17.45 2.87
N ARG A 195 -6.99 16.77 3.42
CA ARG A 195 -8.41 17.08 3.22
C ARG A 195 -8.77 18.47 3.75
N ILE A 196 -8.40 18.79 4.99
CA ILE A 196 -8.65 20.13 5.57
C ILE A 196 -8.01 21.22 4.71
N LYS A 197 -6.77 21.01 4.26
CA LYS A 197 -6.07 21.97 3.39
C LYS A 197 -6.78 22.13 2.04
N GLU A 198 -7.31 21.05 1.48
CA GLU A 198 -8.07 21.08 0.23
C GLU A 198 -9.40 21.84 0.41
N GLU A 199 -10.14 21.56 1.49
CA GLU A 199 -11.39 22.25 1.82
C GLU A 199 -11.17 23.75 2.01
N GLN A 200 -10.08 24.15 2.70
CA GLN A 200 -9.71 25.56 2.86
C GLN A 200 -9.39 26.24 1.52
N ARG A 201 -8.74 25.53 0.60
CA ARG A 201 -8.43 26.08 -0.73
C ARG A 201 -9.69 26.25 -1.57
N VAL A 202 -10.59 25.26 -1.56
CA VAL A 202 -11.89 25.35 -2.23
C VAL A 202 -12.67 26.55 -1.69
N GLN A 203 -12.76 26.69 -0.36
CA GLN A 203 -13.48 27.82 0.23
C GLN A 203 -12.89 29.15 -0.21
N LYS A 204 -11.56 29.28 -0.16
CA LYS A 204 -10.87 30.49 -0.60
C LYS A 204 -11.13 30.81 -2.07
N GLU A 205 -11.10 29.81 -2.95
CA GLU A 205 -11.40 30.02 -4.37
C GLU A 205 -12.83 30.49 -4.61
N LEU A 206 -13.80 29.92 -3.89
CA LEU A 206 -15.19 30.35 -3.97
C LEU A 206 -15.35 31.79 -3.50
N ASP A 207 -14.74 32.16 -2.37
CA ASP A 207 -14.78 33.52 -1.81
C ASP A 207 -14.10 34.54 -2.74
N ASP A 208 -12.92 34.22 -3.27
CA ASP A 208 -12.16 35.08 -4.18
C ASP A 208 -12.93 35.31 -5.50
N GLU A 209 -13.53 34.25 -6.04
CA GLU A 209 -14.37 34.34 -7.25
C GLU A 209 -15.64 35.16 -6.98
N ARG A 210 -16.31 34.95 -5.84
CA ARG A 210 -17.50 35.70 -5.47
C ARG A 210 -17.21 37.19 -5.36
N ALA A 211 -16.08 37.55 -4.74
CA ALA A 211 -15.62 38.93 -4.61
C ALA A 211 -15.24 39.56 -5.96
N ARG A 212 -14.73 38.77 -6.92
CA ARG A 212 -14.49 39.23 -8.30
C ARG A 212 -15.81 39.54 -9.01
N LEU A 213 -16.76 38.60 -8.97
CA LEU A 213 -18.08 38.75 -9.61
C LEU A 213 -18.86 39.94 -9.02
N ASP A 214 -18.81 40.17 -7.71
CA ASP A 214 -19.46 41.34 -7.10
C ASP A 214 -18.90 42.68 -7.59
N LYS A 215 -17.58 42.77 -7.76
CA LYS A 215 -16.93 43.98 -8.29
C LYS A 215 -17.34 44.22 -9.74
N GLU A 216 -17.34 43.18 -10.56
CA GLU A 216 -17.77 43.27 -11.96
C GLU A 216 -19.25 43.65 -12.07
N ARG A 217 -20.11 43.03 -11.27
CA ARG A 217 -21.53 43.35 -11.16
C ARG A 217 -21.74 44.82 -10.78
N ALA A 218 -21.07 45.29 -9.72
CA ALA A 218 -21.19 46.68 -9.28
C ALA A 218 -20.74 47.68 -10.36
N HIS A 219 -19.67 47.36 -11.09
CA HIS A 219 -19.19 48.20 -12.19
C HIS A 219 -20.23 48.28 -13.33
N LEU A 220 -20.82 47.16 -13.73
CA LEU A 220 -21.84 47.11 -14.78
C LEU A 220 -23.12 47.84 -14.37
N VAL A 221 -23.59 47.63 -13.15
CA VAL A 221 -24.77 48.33 -12.62
C VAL A 221 -24.56 49.85 -12.61
N ASN A 222 -23.39 50.32 -12.17
CA ASN A 222 -23.06 51.75 -12.19
C ASN A 222 -23.00 52.31 -13.62
N THR A 223 -22.43 51.55 -14.56
CA THR A 223 -22.32 51.96 -15.97
C THR A 223 -23.70 52.04 -16.63
N LEU A 224 -24.55 51.04 -16.40
CA LEU A 224 -25.93 51.03 -16.89
C LEU A 224 -26.75 52.17 -16.30
N ALA A 225 -26.61 52.47 -15.01
CA ALA A 225 -27.29 53.60 -14.38
C ALA A 225 -26.86 54.95 -14.98
N ALA A 226 -25.57 55.11 -15.30
CA ALA A 226 -25.06 56.31 -15.98
C ALA A 226 -25.61 56.47 -17.40
N LEU A 227 -25.72 55.38 -18.17
CA LEU A 227 -26.32 55.37 -19.51
C LEU A 227 -27.82 55.66 -19.47
N GLN A 228 -28.54 55.08 -18.51
CA GLN A 228 -29.97 55.34 -18.30
C GLN A 228 -30.25 56.81 -17.99
N ASN A 229 -29.40 57.46 -17.19
CA ASN A 229 -29.49 58.90 -16.91
C ASN A 229 -29.27 59.77 -18.17
N GLN A 230 -28.61 59.23 -19.20
CA GLN A 230 -28.42 59.87 -20.50
C GLN A 230 -29.51 59.47 -21.52
N GLY A 231 -30.51 58.69 -21.11
CA GLY A 231 -31.58 58.18 -21.99
C GLY A 231 -31.12 57.09 -22.97
N GLN A 232 -29.94 56.51 -22.77
CA GLN A 232 -29.39 55.44 -23.59
C GLN A 232 -29.55 54.09 -22.87
N THR A 233 -29.75 53.02 -23.64
CA THR A 233 -29.80 51.65 -23.14
C THR A 233 -28.82 50.79 -23.95
N ASP A 234 -28.10 49.91 -23.26
CA ASP A 234 -27.16 48.98 -23.87
C ASP A 234 -27.58 47.54 -23.53
N GLU A 235 -28.13 46.85 -24.53
CA GLU A 235 -28.62 45.47 -24.37
C GLU A 235 -27.49 44.46 -24.16
N ASP A 236 -26.27 44.75 -24.63
CA ASP A 236 -25.13 43.85 -24.45
C ASP A 236 -24.64 43.92 -22.99
N LEU A 237 -24.63 45.12 -22.40
CA LEU A 237 -24.34 45.30 -20.97
C LEU A 237 -25.39 44.63 -20.07
N LEU A 238 -26.67 44.67 -20.44
CA LEU A 238 -27.75 43.96 -19.72
C LEU A 238 -27.59 42.44 -19.81
N ARG A 239 -27.27 41.90 -20.99
CA ARG A 239 -26.97 40.46 -21.17
C ARG A 239 -25.77 40.03 -20.32
N ARG A 240 -24.72 40.85 -20.29
CA ARG A 240 -23.53 40.57 -19.47
C ARG A 240 -23.82 40.62 -17.98
N LEU A 241 -24.67 41.54 -17.53
CA LEU A 241 -25.12 41.59 -16.14
C LEU A 241 -25.89 40.33 -15.75
N GLY A 242 -26.81 39.86 -16.61
CA GLY A 242 -27.53 38.61 -16.40
C GLY A 242 -26.61 37.39 -16.29
N ALA A 243 -25.60 37.29 -17.17
CA ALA A 243 -24.61 36.21 -17.10
C ALA A 243 -23.79 36.24 -15.80
N ILE A 244 -23.48 37.43 -15.26
CA ILE A 244 -22.78 37.56 -13.97
C ILE A 244 -23.71 37.20 -12.81
N ASP A 245 -24.98 37.60 -12.85
CA ASP A 245 -25.95 37.20 -11.83
C ASP A 245 -26.14 35.67 -11.79
N GLU A 246 -26.15 35.00 -12.95
CA GLU A 246 -26.15 33.53 -13.03
C GLU A 246 -24.86 32.90 -12.48
N ALA A 247 -23.70 33.45 -12.82
CA ALA A 247 -22.41 32.97 -12.29
C ALA A 247 -22.30 33.13 -10.77
N ILE A 248 -22.86 34.21 -10.23
CA ILE A 248 -23.00 34.45 -8.78
C ILE A 248 -23.89 33.38 -8.15
N ALA A 249 -25.05 33.11 -8.75
CA ALA A 249 -25.96 32.10 -8.24
C ALA A 249 -25.34 30.69 -8.24
N ASP A 250 -24.58 30.31 -9.27
CA ASP A 250 -23.85 29.04 -9.30
C ASP A 250 -22.74 28.97 -8.25
N ASN A 251 -21.97 30.06 -8.06
CA ASN A 251 -20.96 30.13 -7.00
C ASN A 251 -21.60 29.98 -5.61
N ASP A 252 -22.67 30.73 -5.33
CA ASP A 252 -23.41 30.68 -4.07
C ASP A 252 -24.02 29.28 -3.83
N PHE A 253 -24.55 28.65 -4.89
CA PHE A 253 -25.05 27.28 -4.84
C PHE A 253 -23.95 26.29 -4.44
N ARG A 254 -22.76 26.38 -5.04
CA ARG A 254 -21.61 25.52 -4.72
C ARG A 254 -21.06 25.77 -3.33
N ALA A 255 -21.06 27.01 -2.86
CA ALA A 255 -20.66 27.35 -1.51
C ALA A 255 -21.64 26.79 -0.47
N ALA A 256 -22.95 26.84 -0.74
CA ALA A 256 -23.98 26.33 0.15
C ALA A 256 -24.10 24.80 0.12
N ASN A 257 -23.94 24.18 -1.06
CA ASN A 257 -24.08 22.74 -1.25
C ASN A 257 -22.72 22.03 -1.24
N ILE A 258 -22.29 21.60 -0.05
CA ILE A 258 -21.04 20.85 0.15
C ILE A 258 -20.96 19.51 -0.58
N ARG A 259 -22.09 19.01 -1.11
CA ARG A 259 -22.17 17.75 -1.85
C ARG A 259 -21.99 17.95 -3.36
N ALA A 260 -22.15 19.17 -3.85
CA ALA A 260 -21.97 19.51 -5.25
C ALA A 260 -20.48 19.54 -5.63
N GLY A 261 -20.16 19.06 -6.83
CA GLY A 261 -18.79 19.05 -7.33
C GLY A 261 -18.64 18.27 -8.62
N TYR A 262 -17.39 18.10 -9.04
CA TYR A 262 -17.02 17.33 -10.23
C TYR A 262 -16.47 15.97 -9.83
N ILE A 263 -17.03 14.92 -10.42
CA ILE A 263 -16.40 13.61 -10.50
C ILE A 263 -15.42 13.63 -11.67
N TYR A 264 -14.18 13.23 -11.40
CA TYR A 264 -13.16 13.06 -12.43
C TYR A 264 -12.75 11.59 -12.53
N VAL A 265 -12.53 11.14 -13.77
CA VAL A 265 -11.92 9.85 -14.08
C VAL A 265 -10.64 10.13 -14.83
N ILE A 266 -9.52 9.68 -14.28
CA ILE A 266 -8.19 9.94 -14.84
C ILE A 266 -7.35 8.66 -14.86
N SER A 267 -6.42 8.54 -15.80
CA SER A 267 -5.48 7.41 -15.85
C SER A 267 -4.05 7.89 -16.10
N ASN A 268 -3.09 7.02 -15.78
CA ASN A 268 -1.68 7.28 -16.06
C ASN A 268 -0.99 5.95 -16.38
N GLU A 269 -1.05 5.60 -17.66
CA GLU A 269 -0.53 4.34 -18.21
C GLU A 269 0.95 4.14 -17.87
N GLY A 270 1.75 5.21 -17.93
CA GLY A 270 3.18 5.12 -17.67
C GLY A 270 3.57 4.93 -16.20
N ALA A 271 2.70 5.30 -15.25
CA ALA A 271 2.94 5.14 -13.82
C ALA A 271 2.31 3.87 -13.24
N PHE A 272 1.09 3.52 -13.68
CA PHE A 272 0.30 2.44 -13.09
C PHE A 272 0.04 1.27 -14.04
N GLY A 273 0.37 1.39 -15.32
CA GLY A 273 0.05 0.41 -16.35
C GLY A 273 -1.31 0.66 -17.02
N PRO A 274 -1.63 -0.15 -18.04
CA PRO A 274 -2.94 -0.11 -18.71
C PRO A 274 -4.06 -0.55 -17.75
N ASP A 275 -5.29 -0.14 -18.05
CA ASP A 275 -6.51 -0.52 -17.33
C ASP A 275 -6.49 -0.19 -15.83
N VAL A 276 -5.80 0.88 -15.45
CA VAL A 276 -5.84 1.46 -14.11
C VAL A 276 -6.35 2.89 -14.18
N VAL A 277 -7.45 3.13 -13.47
CA VAL A 277 -8.11 4.44 -13.40
C VAL A 277 -8.20 4.93 -11.96
N LYS A 278 -8.11 6.24 -11.78
CA LYS A 278 -8.49 6.92 -10.55
C LYS A 278 -9.86 7.56 -10.74
N ILE A 279 -10.74 7.29 -9.79
CA ILE A 279 -12.07 7.92 -9.70
C ILE A 279 -12.06 8.77 -8.43
N GLY A 280 -12.28 10.07 -8.55
CA GLY A 280 -12.34 10.95 -7.38
C GLY A 280 -13.24 12.15 -7.61
N LEU A 281 -13.48 12.89 -6.52
CA LEU A 281 -14.26 14.13 -6.54
C LEU A 281 -13.40 15.37 -6.30
N THR A 282 -13.83 16.50 -6.86
CA THR A 282 -13.29 17.83 -6.55
C THR A 282 -14.41 18.86 -6.45
N ARG A 283 -14.28 19.79 -5.50
CA ARG A 283 -15.20 20.93 -5.34
C ARG A 283 -14.57 22.24 -5.82
N ARG A 284 -13.37 22.18 -6.40
CA ARG A 284 -12.71 23.34 -7.01
C ARG A 284 -13.57 23.91 -8.13
N LEU A 285 -13.51 25.23 -8.31
CA LEU A 285 -14.16 25.90 -9.44
C LEU A 285 -13.58 25.40 -10.78
N THR A 286 -12.27 25.18 -10.80
CA THR A 286 -11.52 24.68 -11.95
C THR A 286 -11.04 23.24 -11.69
N PRO A 287 -11.78 22.20 -12.12
CA PRO A 287 -11.42 20.81 -11.84
C PRO A 287 -10.10 20.38 -12.49
N THR A 288 -9.70 20.99 -13.61
CA THR A 288 -8.45 20.73 -14.31
C THR A 288 -7.21 21.14 -13.50
N ASP A 289 -7.31 22.15 -12.64
CA ASP A 289 -6.22 22.56 -11.75
C ASP A 289 -5.95 21.47 -10.71
N ARG A 290 -7.00 20.83 -10.18
CA ARG A 290 -6.87 19.69 -9.27
C ARG A 290 -6.16 18.52 -9.95
N ILE A 291 -6.53 18.19 -11.18
CA ILE A 291 -5.89 17.11 -11.94
C ILE A 291 -4.41 17.44 -12.20
N SER A 292 -4.10 18.71 -12.47
CA SER A 292 -2.72 19.18 -12.65
C SER A 292 -1.90 19.08 -11.35
N GLU A 293 -2.49 19.40 -10.20
CA GLU A 293 -1.85 19.20 -8.88
C GLU A 293 -1.57 17.72 -8.61
N LEU A 294 -2.52 16.83 -8.95
CA LEU A 294 -2.35 15.37 -8.82
C LEU A 294 -1.26 14.84 -9.76
N SER A 295 -1.13 15.44 -10.94
CA SER A 295 -0.11 15.15 -11.96
C SER A 295 1.28 15.73 -11.63
N GLY A 296 1.43 16.42 -10.49
CA GLY A 296 2.68 17.06 -10.08
C GLY A 296 3.76 16.05 -9.69
N ALA A 297 4.58 16.39 -8.68
CA ALA A 297 5.79 15.64 -8.31
C ALA A 297 5.58 14.18 -7.82
N SER A 298 4.34 13.67 -7.79
CA SER A 298 4.02 12.34 -7.28
C SER A 298 4.05 11.24 -8.35
N VAL A 299 4.03 11.60 -9.64
CA VAL A 299 4.00 10.66 -10.76
C VAL A 299 4.96 11.11 -11.88
N PRO A 300 5.55 10.17 -12.65
CA PRO A 300 6.53 10.49 -13.69
C PRO A 300 5.91 11.11 -14.96
N PHE A 301 4.61 10.89 -15.19
CA PHE A 301 3.86 11.40 -16.34
C PHE A 301 2.59 12.08 -15.85
N ARG A 302 2.03 12.98 -16.66
CA ARG A 302 0.73 13.60 -16.35
C ARG A 302 -0.41 12.60 -16.46
N PHE A 303 -1.49 12.87 -15.74
CA PHE A 303 -2.73 12.11 -15.88
C PHE A 303 -3.48 12.51 -17.15
N ASP A 304 -3.97 11.51 -17.88
CA ASP A 304 -4.95 11.70 -18.95
C ASP A 304 -6.35 11.79 -18.32
N THR A 305 -7.15 12.75 -18.80
CA THR A 305 -8.52 12.95 -18.30
C THR A 305 -9.52 12.27 -19.21
N HIS A 306 -10.31 11.35 -18.65
CA HIS A 306 -11.33 10.62 -19.39
C HIS A 306 -12.69 11.30 -19.29
N THR A 307 -13.05 11.81 -18.13
CA THR A 307 -14.28 12.59 -17.96
C THR A 307 -14.21 13.54 -16.77
N LEU A 308 -14.95 14.64 -16.89
CA LEU A 308 -15.25 15.60 -15.84
C LEU A 308 -16.77 15.78 -15.80
N PHE A 309 -17.41 15.24 -14.77
CA PHE A 309 -18.85 15.22 -14.65
C PHE A 309 -19.30 16.02 -13.44
N PHE A 310 -20.05 17.11 -13.67
CA PHE A 310 -20.65 17.88 -12.57
C PHE A 310 -21.88 17.17 -12.02
N SER A 311 -21.98 17.08 -10.70
CA SER A 311 -23.14 16.54 -9.98
C SER A 311 -23.48 17.43 -8.79
N GLU A 312 -24.78 17.65 -8.55
CA GLU A 312 -25.28 18.32 -7.34
C GLU A 312 -25.09 17.46 -6.08
N ASP A 313 -24.94 16.13 -6.26
CA ASP A 313 -24.59 15.17 -5.22
C ASP A 313 -23.43 14.26 -5.68
N ALA A 314 -22.27 14.88 -5.91
CA ALA A 314 -21.05 14.19 -6.28
C ALA A 314 -20.61 13.18 -5.21
N VAL A 315 -20.84 13.47 -3.93
CA VAL A 315 -20.47 12.58 -2.81
C VAL A 315 -21.19 11.24 -2.90
N THR A 316 -22.50 11.21 -3.16
CA THR A 316 -23.22 9.93 -3.31
C THR A 316 -22.72 9.17 -4.53
N LEU A 317 -22.60 9.85 -5.68
CA LEU A 317 -22.18 9.23 -6.93
C LEU A 317 -20.78 8.61 -6.84
N GLU A 318 -19.83 9.32 -6.24
CA GLU A 318 -18.47 8.81 -6.00
C GLU A 318 -18.49 7.55 -5.15
N ASN A 319 -19.19 7.58 -4.00
CA ASN A 319 -19.27 6.44 -3.10
C ASN A 319 -19.90 5.21 -3.76
N GLU A 320 -20.87 5.40 -4.65
CA GLU A 320 -21.46 4.31 -5.44
C GLU A 320 -20.45 3.71 -6.43
N LEU A 321 -19.69 4.55 -7.13
CA LEU A 321 -18.63 4.09 -8.03
C LEU A 321 -17.55 3.32 -7.26
N HIS A 322 -17.06 3.87 -6.14
CA HIS A 322 -16.05 3.19 -5.32
C HIS A 322 -16.54 1.84 -4.80
N LYS A 323 -17.81 1.74 -4.38
CA LYS A 323 -18.42 0.46 -3.99
C LYS A 323 -18.50 -0.52 -5.15
N HIS A 324 -18.86 -0.05 -6.35
CA HIS A 324 -18.94 -0.89 -7.55
C HIS A 324 -17.57 -1.47 -7.95
N PHE A 325 -16.50 -0.68 -7.78
CA PHE A 325 -15.13 -1.09 -8.14
C PHE A 325 -14.30 -1.60 -6.95
N ALA A 326 -14.87 -1.75 -5.75
CA ALA A 326 -14.13 -2.08 -4.52
C ALA A 326 -13.30 -3.38 -4.64
N ASP A 327 -13.89 -4.43 -5.20
CA ASP A 327 -13.21 -5.72 -5.40
C ASP A 327 -12.04 -5.64 -6.39
N ARG A 328 -12.00 -4.56 -7.19
CA ARG A 328 -10.98 -4.27 -8.19
C ARG A 328 -10.08 -3.10 -7.77
N ALA A 329 -10.10 -2.68 -6.50
CA ALA A 329 -9.18 -1.66 -6.02
C ALA A 329 -7.72 -2.11 -6.16
N LEU A 330 -6.87 -1.22 -6.69
CA LEU A 330 -5.43 -1.43 -6.84
C LEU A 330 -4.77 -1.62 -5.46
N ASN A 331 -5.23 -0.88 -4.46
CA ASN A 331 -4.75 -0.99 -3.09
C ASN A 331 -5.84 -1.56 -2.17
N GLN A 332 -5.77 -2.87 -1.95
CA GLN A 332 -6.68 -3.58 -1.06
C GLN A 332 -6.39 -3.36 0.44
N ALA A 333 -5.20 -2.84 0.77
CA ALA A 333 -4.81 -2.59 2.16
C ALA A 333 -5.27 -1.20 2.67
N ASN A 334 -5.39 -0.22 1.76
CA ASN A 334 -5.92 1.11 2.07
C ASN A 334 -7.01 1.51 1.06
N PRO A 335 -8.31 1.35 1.40
CA PRO A 335 -9.41 1.63 0.49
C PRO A 335 -9.58 3.12 0.17
N ARG A 336 -8.95 4.03 0.92
CA ARG A 336 -8.94 5.48 0.61
C ARG A 336 -8.02 5.81 -0.58
N LYS A 337 -7.26 4.84 -1.10
CA LYS A 337 -6.51 5.00 -2.35
C LYS A 337 -7.39 4.55 -3.52
N GLU A 338 -8.07 5.52 -4.11
CA GLU A 338 -9.16 5.35 -5.08
C GLU A 338 -8.66 5.03 -6.50
N PHE A 339 -7.74 4.08 -6.63
CA PHE A 339 -7.28 3.54 -7.91
C PHE A 339 -7.87 2.16 -8.10
N PHE A 340 -8.36 1.87 -9.30
CA PHE A 340 -9.10 0.65 -9.62
C PHE A 340 -8.59 0.02 -10.92
N PHE A 341 -8.57 -1.30 -10.97
CA PHE A 341 -8.40 -2.09 -12.19
C PHE A 341 -9.70 -2.04 -13.00
N ALA A 342 -9.79 -1.09 -13.92
CA ALA A 342 -10.92 -0.88 -14.80
C ALA A 342 -10.47 -0.05 -16.01
N SER A 343 -11.09 -0.28 -17.17
CA SER A 343 -10.91 0.59 -18.32
C SER A 343 -11.76 1.85 -18.19
N PRO A 344 -11.38 2.97 -18.83
CA PRO A 344 -12.22 4.16 -18.89
C PRO A 344 -13.64 3.85 -19.42
N ALA A 345 -13.74 3.02 -20.46
CA ALA A 345 -15.01 2.62 -21.03
C ALA A 345 -15.93 1.90 -20.01
N GLU A 346 -15.39 1.04 -19.15
CA GLU A 346 -16.17 0.40 -18.08
C GLU A 346 -16.70 1.43 -17.08
N VAL A 347 -15.87 2.40 -16.68
CA VAL A 347 -16.30 3.46 -15.77
C VAL A 347 -17.40 4.30 -16.40
N ARG A 348 -17.27 4.65 -17.69
CA ARG A 348 -18.29 5.37 -18.45
C ARG A 348 -19.62 4.63 -18.43
N ASP A 349 -19.62 3.33 -18.72
CA ASP A 349 -20.85 2.55 -18.84
C ASP A 349 -21.59 2.49 -17.50
N VAL A 350 -20.86 2.34 -16.39
CA VAL A 350 -21.44 2.42 -15.03
C VAL A 350 -21.96 3.82 -14.74
N LEU A 351 -21.23 4.87 -15.12
CA LEU A 351 -21.62 6.25 -14.87
C LEU A 351 -22.88 6.61 -15.70
N LEU A 352 -22.97 6.18 -16.95
CA LEU A 352 -24.16 6.33 -17.81
C LEU A 352 -25.41 5.66 -17.22
N GLN A 353 -25.28 4.46 -16.65
CA GLN A 353 -26.40 3.79 -15.99
C GLN A 353 -26.94 4.58 -14.78
N LYS A 354 -26.10 5.40 -14.15
CA LYS A 354 -26.44 6.16 -12.94
C LYS A 354 -27.01 7.54 -13.23
N VAL A 355 -26.42 8.26 -14.19
CA VAL A 355 -26.78 9.67 -14.46
C VAL A 355 -27.46 9.88 -15.82
N GLY A 356 -27.56 8.84 -16.65
CA GLY A 356 -28.32 8.83 -17.91
C GLY A 356 -27.64 9.49 -19.09
N ASN A 357 -26.91 10.61 -18.89
CA ASN A 357 -26.20 11.31 -19.96
C ASN A 357 -24.84 11.84 -19.49
N ILE A 358 -23.82 11.73 -20.34
CA ILE A 358 -22.48 12.28 -20.13
C ILE A 358 -22.13 13.10 -21.37
N LEU A 359 -21.78 14.36 -21.17
CA LEU A 359 -21.46 15.30 -22.25
C LEU A 359 -20.12 14.99 -22.94
N GLU A 360 -19.09 14.69 -22.16
CA GLU A 360 -17.73 14.49 -22.66
C GLU A 360 -17.09 13.28 -21.98
N PHE A 361 -16.72 12.28 -22.79
CA PHE A 361 -15.98 11.11 -22.36
C PHE A 361 -14.94 10.71 -23.40
N SER A 362 -13.69 10.50 -22.97
CA SER A 362 -12.61 9.96 -23.79
C SER A 362 -12.28 8.52 -23.36
N ASP A 363 -12.43 7.58 -24.28
CA ASP A 363 -12.19 6.15 -24.02
C ASP A 363 -10.72 5.78 -23.98
N SER A 364 -9.85 6.59 -24.59
CA SER A 364 -8.43 6.28 -24.76
C SER A 364 -7.53 7.29 -24.05
N ALA A 365 -6.53 6.78 -23.34
CA ALA A 365 -5.45 7.60 -22.79
C ALA A 365 -4.50 8.06 -23.91
N GLU A 366 -4.16 9.35 -23.95
CA GLU A 366 -3.20 9.89 -24.94
C GLU A 366 -1.75 9.56 -24.57
N ALA A 367 -1.43 9.50 -23.27
CA ALA A 367 -0.16 9.06 -22.71
C ALA A 367 1.08 9.54 -23.51
N THR A 368 1.05 10.79 -23.97
CA THR A 368 1.98 11.28 -25.00
C THR A 368 3.43 11.21 -24.55
N GLU A 369 3.73 11.70 -23.34
CA GLU A 369 5.08 11.66 -22.76
C GLU A 369 5.57 10.22 -22.52
N TYR A 370 4.66 9.32 -22.13
CA TYR A 370 4.97 7.90 -21.94
C TYR A 370 5.35 7.25 -23.28
N ARG A 371 4.53 7.42 -24.31
CA ARG A 371 4.76 6.85 -25.65
C ARG A 371 6.04 7.37 -26.30
N GLN A 372 6.36 8.64 -26.11
CA GLN A 372 7.62 9.24 -26.56
C GLN A 372 8.84 8.69 -25.80
N SER A 373 8.65 8.24 -24.57
CA SER A 373 9.73 7.74 -23.71
C SER A 373 10.05 6.27 -23.92
N LEU A 374 9.06 5.44 -24.27
CA LEU A 374 9.20 3.98 -24.41
C LEU A 374 10.40 3.56 -25.26
N GLY A 375 10.60 4.18 -26.43
CA GLY A 375 11.68 3.84 -27.35
C GLY A 375 13.09 4.19 -26.84
N ARG A 376 13.20 4.99 -25.76
CA ARG A 376 14.47 5.44 -25.17
C ARG A 376 14.82 4.72 -23.88
N TRP A 377 13.93 3.85 -23.39
CA TRP A 377 14.17 3.11 -22.16
C TRP A 377 15.28 2.09 -22.33
N PRO A 378 16.11 1.85 -21.29
CA PRO A 378 17.06 0.75 -21.32
C PRO A 378 16.29 -0.54 -21.54
N GLN A 379 16.72 -1.35 -22.52
CA GLN A 379 16.15 -2.66 -22.75
C GLN A 379 16.30 -3.48 -21.47
N ARG A 380 15.21 -3.60 -20.71
CA ARG A 380 15.15 -4.57 -19.62
C ARG A 380 15.01 -5.92 -20.31
N GLY A 381 16.08 -6.71 -20.27
CA GLY A 381 16.04 -8.08 -20.77
C GLY A 381 14.82 -8.78 -20.18
N GLN A 382 13.96 -9.32 -21.05
CA GLN A 382 12.87 -10.19 -20.66
C GLN A 382 13.45 -11.43 -19.99
N SER A 383 13.53 -11.41 -18.67
CA SER A 383 13.82 -12.58 -17.87
C SER A 383 12.95 -12.56 -16.62
N ARG A 384 11.64 -12.72 -16.83
CA ARG A 384 10.71 -13.35 -15.89
C ARG A 384 9.34 -13.56 -16.55
N ASN A 385 8.94 -14.83 -16.59
CA ASN A 385 7.61 -15.37 -16.91
C ASN A 385 7.23 -15.59 -18.38
N GLU A 386 7.93 -16.53 -19.03
CA GLU A 386 7.30 -17.45 -20.00
C GLU A 386 7.56 -18.90 -19.54
N ILE A 387 6.94 -19.30 -18.43
CA ILE A 387 6.76 -20.73 -18.09
C ILE A 387 5.37 -20.87 -17.47
N VAL A 388 4.30 -20.61 -18.24
CA VAL A 388 3.00 -21.31 -18.14
C VAL A 388 2.24 -20.99 -19.45
N ALA A 389 2.59 -21.66 -20.54
CA ALA A 389 1.70 -21.93 -21.68
C ALA A 389 2.56 -22.52 -22.80
N LEU A 390 2.81 -23.82 -22.73
CA LEU A 390 3.00 -24.73 -23.87
C LEU A 390 3.26 -26.12 -23.27
N GLY A 391 2.16 -26.77 -22.93
CA GLY A 391 2.09 -28.15 -22.48
C GLY A 391 0.70 -28.65 -22.78
N SER A 392 0.47 -28.91 -24.08
CA SER A 392 -0.57 -29.82 -24.55
C SER A 392 -0.34 -31.24 -24.03
#